data_AF-X1GS10-F1
#
_entry.id   AF-X1GS10-F1
#
_cell.length_a   1.000
_cell.length_b   1.000
_cell.length_c   1.000
_cell.angle_alpha   90.00
_cell.angle_beta   90.00
_cell.angle_gamma   90.00
#
_symmetry.space_group_name_H-M   'P 1'
#
loop_
_entity.id
_entity.type
_entity.pdbx_description
1 polymer ?
#
loop_
_entity_poly.entity_id
_entity_poly.type
_entity_poly.pdbx_seq_one_letter_code
_entity_poly.pdbx_strand_id
1 'polypeptide(L)'
;MPALSGQKTVATAGTALALGSQVINAPLMIKALDTNTGIAAVGNDGSEDVTVSNGMRLEAGDVIIMEFVGNLANIIVDVAVNGEGVAWLALNA
;
A
#
# COMPACT_ATOMS: atom_id res chain seq x y z
N MET A 1 -6.55 -3.85 -22.08
CA MET A 1 -7.50 -3.42 -21.01
C MET A 1 -7.05 -2.04 -20.51
N PRO A 2 -7.92 -1.20 -19.93
CA PRO A 2 -7.46 0.04 -19.30
C PRO A 2 -6.57 -0.28 -18.09
N ALA A 3 -5.56 0.56 -17.85
CA ALA A 3 -4.73 0.44 -16.65
C ALA A 3 -5.58 0.67 -15.39
N LEU A 4 -5.34 -0.13 -14.35
CA LEU A 4 -6.03 -0.03 -13.06
C LEU A 4 -5.11 0.65 -12.05
N SER A 5 -5.64 1.63 -11.33
CA SER A 5 -4.88 2.38 -10.32
C SER A 5 -5.80 2.89 -9.21
N GLY A 6 -5.20 3.32 -8.11
CA GLY A 6 -5.93 3.93 -7.00
C GLY A 6 -4.99 4.43 -5.91
N GLN A 7 -5.58 4.93 -4.82
CA GLN A 7 -4.85 5.40 -3.64
C GLN A 7 -5.54 4.92 -2.37
N LYS A 8 -4.76 4.80 -1.30
CA LYS A 8 -5.23 4.52 0.05
C LYS A 8 -4.54 5.49 1.01
N THR A 9 -5.33 6.28 1.72
CA THR A 9 -4.88 7.04 2.87
C THR A 9 -5.35 6.38 4.16
N VAL A 10 -4.56 6.54 5.22
CA VAL A 10 -4.86 6.03 6.55
C VAL A 10 -5.20 7.25 7.42
N ALA A 11 -6.46 7.36 7.82
CA ALA A 11 -6.95 8.55 8.52
C ALA A 11 -6.25 8.77 9.88
N THR A 12 -5.94 7.67 10.58
CA THR A 12 -5.27 7.67 11.89
C THR A 12 -4.05 6.76 11.83
N ALA A 13 -2.87 7.31 12.06
CA ALA A 13 -1.61 6.58 12.15
C ALA A 13 -1.68 5.44 13.18
N GLY A 14 -1.03 4.31 12.87
CA GLY A 14 -1.13 3.08 13.64
C GLY A 14 -2.40 2.27 13.36
N THR A 15 -3.12 2.56 12.27
CA THR A 15 -4.29 1.79 11.84
C THR A 15 -3.96 1.03 10.57
N ALA A 16 -3.86 -0.29 10.69
CA ALA A 16 -3.71 -1.20 9.56
C ALA A 16 -5.00 -1.24 8.72
N LEU A 17 -4.89 -0.91 7.44
CA LEU A 17 -6.00 -0.91 6.49
C LEU A 17 -5.64 -1.68 5.22
N ALA A 18 -6.57 -2.52 4.76
CA ALA A 18 -6.47 -3.12 3.44
C ALA A 18 -6.41 -2.04 2.34
N LEU A 19 -5.52 -2.24 1.36
CA LEU A 19 -5.28 -1.34 0.24
C LEU A 19 -6.54 -1.17 -0.62
N GLY A 20 -7.35 -2.22 -0.72
CA GLY A 20 -8.64 -2.23 -1.41
C GLY A 20 -9.33 -3.60 -1.29
N SER A 21 -10.31 -3.86 -2.15
CA SER A 21 -11.02 -5.16 -2.21
C SER A 21 -10.99 -5.81 -3.61
N GLN A 22 -10.31 -5.18 -4.55
CA GLN A 22 -10.28 -5.58 -5.94
C GLN A 22 -9.33 -6.75 -6.18
N VAL A 23 -9.78 -7.73 -6.96
CA VAL A 23 -8.94 -8.80 -7.52
C VAL A 23 -8.05 -8.21 -8.62
N ILE A 24 -6.73 -8.42 -8.51
CA ILE A 24 -5.72 -7.88 -9.42
C ILE A 24 -5.13 -9.00 -10.29
N ASN A 25 -4.71 -10.11 -9.68
CA ASN A 25 -4.05 -11.25 -10.33
C ASN A 25 -2.91 -10.84 -11.29
N ALA A 26 -2.08 -9.88 -10.88
CA ALA A 26 -1.03 -9.29 -11.71
C ALA A 26 0.08 -8.66 -10.84
N PRO A 27 1.23 -8.26 -11.43
CA PRO A 27 2.19 -7.44 -10.73
C PRO A 27 1.59 -6.08 -10.35
N LEU A 28 1.97 -5.57 -9.18
CA LEU A 28 1.46 -4.32 -8.63
C LEU A 28 2.61 -3.43 -8.22
N MET A 29 2.64 -2.22 -8.77
CA MET A 29 3.49 -1.15 -8.24
C MET A 29 2.75 -0.43 -7.13
N ILE A 30 3.44 -0.17 -6.01
CA ILE A 30 2.97 0.71 -4.95
C ILE A 30 3.99 1.82 -4.74
N LYS A 31 3.51 3.05 -4.66
CA LYS A 31 4.30 4.25 -4.42
C LYS A 31 3.77 4.97 -3.18
N ALA A 32 4.63 5.34 -2.24
CA ALA A 32 4.23 6.23 -1.14
C ALA A 32 3.89 7.62 -1.70
N LEU A 33 2.81 8.25 -1.20
CA LEU A 33 2.39 9.55 -1.71
C LEU A 33 3.51 10.58 -1.53
N ASP A 34 3.71 11.41 -2.55
CA ASP A 34 4.76 12.45 -2.54
C ASP A 34 4.54 13.51 -1.46
N THR A 35 3.31 13.59 -0.92
CA THR A 35 2.93 14.49 0.16
C THR A 35 3.15 13.90 1.56
N ASN A 36 3.55 12.63 1.67
CA ASN A 36 3.89 12.06 2.97
C ASN A 36 5.08 12.83 3.56
N THR A 37 5.04 13.03 4.86
CA THR A 37 6.09 13.62 5.70
C THR A 37 6.74 12.58 6.62
N GLY A 38 6.02 11.49 6.90
CA GLY A 38 6.48 10.31 7.62
C GLY A 38 6.56 9.07 6.72
N ILE A 39 6.57 7.91 7.38
CA ILE A 39 6.73 6.60 6.74
C ILE A 39 5.36 5.99 6.47
N ALA A 40 5.17 5.49 5.26
CA ALA A 40 4.13 4.52 4.96
C ALA A 40 4.70 3.10 5.08
N ALA A 41 3.96 2.20 5.73
CA ALA A 41 4.31 0.80 5.85
C ALA A 41 3.34 -0.05 5.02
N VAL A 42 3.88 -0.97 4.23
CA VAL A 42 3.10 -1.87 3.38
C VAL A 42 3.47 -3.31 3.73
N GLY A 43 2.48 -4.20 3.83
CA GLY A 43 2.75 -5.61 4.11
C GLY A 43 1.52 -6.32 4.64
N ASN A 44 1.74 -7.52 5.17
CA ASN A 44 0.76 -8.29 5.92
C ASN A 44 1.55 -9.30 6.77
N ASP A 45 1.43 -9.25 8.08
CA ASP A 45 2.16 -10.12 9.01
C ASP A 45 1.56 -11.55 9.12
N GLY A 46 0.51 -11.84 8.34
CA GLY A 46 -0.25 -13.08 8.38
C GLY A 46 -1.53 -13.01 9.21
N SER A 47 -1.77 -11.88 9.88
CA SER A 47 -2.98 -11.61 10.68
C SER A 47 -3.73 -10.36 10.21
N GLU A 48 -3.57 -9.96 8.94
CA GLU A 48 -4.16 -8.75 8.36
C GLU A 48 -3.69 -7.46 9.03
N ASP A 49 -2.48 -7.47 9.59
CA ASP A 49 -1.87 -6.31 10.26
C ASP A 49 -0.57 -5.88 9.58
N VAL A 50 -0.28 -4.59 9.71
CA VAL A 50 1.02 -4.00 9.42
C VAL A 50 1.17 -2.73 10.25
N THR A 51 2.38 -2.48 10.70
CA THR A 51 2.79 -1.27 11.41
C THR A 51 4.07 -0.74 10.80
N VAL A 52 4.40 0.50 11.12
CA VAL A 52 5.71 1.09 10.78
C VAL A 52 6.92 0.33 11.35
N SER A 53 6.71 -0.62 12.27
CA SER A 53 7.76 -1.41 12.90
C SER A 53 7.97 -2.82 12.30
N ASN A 54 6.97 -3.37 11.60
CA ASN A 54 7.02 -4.73 11.04
C ASN A 54 6.81 -4.79 9.51
N GLY A 55 6.34 -3.71 8.88
CA GLY A 55 6.08 -3.63 7.45
C GLY A 55 7.28 -3.21 6.60
N MET A 56 7.10 -3.28 5.28
CA MET A 56 8.00 -2.64 4.32
C MET A 56 7.82 -1.12 4.41
N ARG A 57 8.87 -0.43 4.84
CA ARG A 57 8.86 1.02 5.06
C ARG A 57 9.18 1.77 3.78
N LEU A 58 8.37 2.77 3.47
CA LEU A 58 8.49 3.62 2.29
C LEU A 58 8.50 5.09 2.74
N GLU A 59 9.55 5.82 2.38
CA GLU A 59 9.58 7.28 2.47
C GLU A 59 8.75 7.90 1.34
N ALA A 60 8.50 9.21 1.42
CA ALA A 60 7.74 9.93 0.40
C ALA A 60 8.34 9.71 -1.00
N GLY A 61 7.55 9.18 -1.92
CA GLY A 61 7.97 8.91 -3.28
C GLY A 61 8.63 7.55 -3.51
N ASP A 62 8.97 6.79 -2.46
CA ASP A 62 9.53 5.45 -2.60
C ASP A 62 8.55 4.50 -3.29
N VAL A 63 9.12 3.55 -4.04
CA VAL A 63 8.38 2.61 -4.87
C VAL A 63 8.81 1.19 -4.58
N ILE A 64 7.83 0.30 -4.46
CA ILE A 64 8.01 -1.15 -4.49
C ILE A 64 7.18 -1.76 -5.61
N ILE A 65 7.67 -2.90 -6.11
CA ILE A 65 6.96 -3.70 -7.10
C ILE A 65 6.80 -5.11 -6.53
N MET A 66 5.55 -5.56 -6.47
CA MET A 66 5.22 -6.94 -6.14
C MET A 66 4.97 -7.71 -7.43
N GLU A 67 5.65 -8.84 -7.60
CA GLU A 67 5.56 -9.65 -8.82
C GLU A 67 4.16 -10.22 -9.03
N PHE A 68 3.45 -10.52 -7.94
CA PHE A 68 2.08 -11.03 -8.03
C PHE A 68 1.25 -10.58 -6.83
N VAL A 69 0.11 -9.96 -7.12
CA VAL A 69 -0.93 -9.66 -6.14
C VAL A 69 -2.24 -10.26 -6.61
N GLY A 70 -2.79 -11.20 -5.85
CA GLY A 70 -4.10 -11.80 -6.14
C GLY A 70 -5.25 -10.81 -5.90
N ASN A 71 -5.29 -10.21 -4.71
CA ASN A 71 -6.31 -9.23 -4.31
C ASN A 71 -5.67 -8.12 -3.48
N LEU A 72 -6.10 -6.87 -3.67
CA LEU A 72 -5.68 -5.72 -2.86
C LEU A 72 -6.02 -5.87 -1.37
N ALA A 73 -6.99 -6.72 -1.02
CA ALA A 73 -7.37 -7.00 0.37
C ALA A 73 -6.23 -7.64 1.18
N ASN A 74 -5.30 -8.32 0.51
CA ASN A 74 -4.18 -9.00 1.16
C ASN A 74 -2.99 -8.06 1.40
N ILE A 75 -3.04 -6.83 0.87
CA ILE A 75 -2.02 -5.81 1.07
C ILE A 75 -2.54 -4.83 2.11
N ILE A 76 -1.87 -4.77 3.25
CA ILE A 76 -2.23 -3.89 4.35
C ILE A 76 -1.28 -2.69 4.33
N VAL A 77 -1.81 -1.53 4.71
CA VAL A 77 -1.11 -0.25 4.77
C VAL A 77 -1.33 0.37 6.15
N ASP A 78 -0.26 0.87 6.74
CA ASP A 78 -0.27 1.74 7.93
C ASP A 78 0.67 2.93 7.68
N VAL A 79 0.53 4.00 8.47
CA VAL A 79 1.31 5.22 8.32
C VAL A 79 1.77 5.76 9.67
N ALA A 80 2.87 6.51 9.64
CA ALA A 80 3.39 7.19 10.82
C ALA A 80 2.64 8.50 11.15
N VAL A 81 2.01 9.14 10.17
CA VAL A 81 1.29 10.42 10.35
C VAL A 81 -0.11 10.35 9.74
N ASN A 82 -1.09 10.89 10.46
CA ASN A 82 -2.49 10.89 10.04
C ASN A 82 -2.70 11.48 8.64
N GLY A 83 -3.48 10.79 7.81
CA GLY A 83 -3.85 11.23 6.47
C GLY A 83 -2.84 10.87 5.37
N GLU A 84 -1.68 10.30 5.73
CA GLU A 84 -0.70 9.80 4.77
C GLU A 84 -1.17 8.52 4.08
N GLY A 85 -0.43 8.08 3.07
CA GLY A 85 -0.79 6.85 2.38
C GLY A 85 0.07 6.47 1.19
N VAL A 86 -0.51 5.66 0.31
CA VAL A 86 0.14 5.13 -0.89
C VAL A 86 -0.78 5.20 -2.11
N ALA A 87 -0.18 5.23 -3.29
CA ALA A 87 -0.81 5.02 -4.59
C ALA A 87 -0.40 3.65 -5.15
N TRP A 88 -1.22 3.06 -6.01
CA TRP A 88 -0.92 1.81 -6.69
C TRP A 88 -1.28 1.84 -8.18
N LEU A 89 -0.57 1.05 -8.97
CA LEU A 89 -0.79 0.83 -10.39
C LEU A 89 -0.61 -0.66 -10.70
N ALA A 90 -1.65 -1.30 -11.24
CA ALA A 90 -1.53 -2.65 -11.77
C ALA A 90 -0.72 -2.62 -13.06
N LEU A 91 0.26 -3.52 -13.17
CA LEU A 91 1.20 -3.58 -14.30
C LEU A 91 0.84 -4.68 -15.30
N ASN A 92 -0.43 -5.14 -15.32
CA ASN A 92 -0.89 -6.05 -16.35
C ASN A 92 -0.93 -5.34 -17.70
N ALA A 93 -0.12 -5.82 -18.64
CA ALA A 93 -0.24 -5.51 -20.05
C ALA A 93 -1.49 -6.20 -20.64
#